data_AF-A0A7J7HZ72-F1
#
_entry.id   AF-A0A7J7HZ72-F1
#
_cell.length_a   1.000
_cell.length_b   1.000
_cell.length_c   1.000
_cell.angle_alpha   90.00
_cell.angle_beta   90.00
_cell.angle_gamma   90.00
#
_symmetry.space_group_name_H-M   'P 1'
#
loop_
_entity.id
_entity.type
_entity.pdbx_description
1 polymer ?
#
loop_
_entity_poly.entity_id
_entity_poly.type
_entity_poly.pdbx_seq_one_letter_code
_entity_poly.pdbx_strand_id
1 'polypeptide(L)'
;MKYKKETERIDELCWLKQKREELLFSLQEVEMRDDLARVTDLKYVEAAITKLEASTEEGAMLTVTIRPEQIAEIGISMTRLGQNEKERLIGLADRLHQRVVGQDQAVSVVAEVAGLGRPQQATSSFLFLGPTGVGKTELAKALIEQLFDNANLLI
;
A
#
# COMPACT_ATOMS: atom_id res chain seq x y z
N MET A 1 29.99 13.99 -15.27
CA MET A 1 30.84 13.87 -14.06
C MET A 1 30.14 14.38 -12.79
N LYS A 2 29.39 15.49 -12.79
CA LYS A 2 28.70 15.99 -11.57
C LYS A 2 27.57 15.08 -11.08
N TYR A 3 26.70 14.61 -11.97
CA TYR A 3 25.57 13.72 -11.63
C TYR A 3 25.97 12.39 -10.98
N LYS A 4 27.11 11.79 -11.37
CA LYS A 4 27.52 10.46 -10.87
C LYS A 4 27.92 10.49 -9.39
N LYS A 5 28.64 11.55 -8.98
CA LYS A 5 28.99 11.77 -7.55
C LYS A 5 27.78 12.13 -6.70
N GLU A 6 26.72 12.61 -7.33
CA GLU A 6 25.49 13.05 -6.67
C GLU A 6 24.53 11.88 -6.46
N THR A 7 24.42 10.97 -7.45
CA THR A 7 23.72 9.69 -7.29
C THR A 7 24.40 8.79 -6.25
N GLU A 8 25.74 8.70 -6.27
CA GLU A 8 26.51 7.90 -5.29
C GLU A 8 26.24 8.37 -3.84
N ARG A 9 26.11 9.69 -3.60
CA ARG A 9 25.76 10.24 -2.28
C ARG A 9 24.33 9.93 -1.85
N ILE A 10 23.40 9.94 -2.80
CA ILE A 10 22.00 9.59 -2.53
C ILE A 10 21.89 8.10 -2.19
N ASP A 11 22.62 7.24 -2.91
CA ASP A 11 22.68 5.81 -2.65
C ASP A 11 23.27 5.52 -1.26
N GLU A 12 24.35 6.21 -0.88
CA GLU A 12 24.93 6.15 0.47
C GLU A 12 23.93 6.58 1.55
N LEU A 13 23.17 7.64 1.31
CA LEU A 13 22.16 8.15 2.24
C LEU A 13 20.96 7.20 2.37
N CYS A 14 20.51 6.59 1.27
CA CYS A 14 19.49 5.55 1.28
C CYS A 14 19.96 4.30 2.03
N TRP A 15 21.20 3.87 1.81
CA TRP A 15 21.80 2.74 2.52
C TRP A 15 21.89 2.99 4.03
N LEU A 16 22.31 4.19 4.44
CA LEU A 16 22.36 4.59 5.85
C LEU A 16 20.97 4.58 6.49
N LYS A 17 19.96 5.14 5.80
CA LYS A 17 18.56 5.15 6.29
C LYS A 17 18.00 3.74 6.45
N GLN A 18 18.24 2.86 5.48
CA GLN A 18 17.85 1.45 5.58
C GLN A 18 18.55 0.75 6.75
N LYS A 19 19.86 0.99 6.93
CA LYS A 19 20.62 0.42 8.04
C LYS A 19 20.11 0.89 9.40
N ARG A 20 19.67 2.15 9.50
CA ARG A 20 19.04 2.70 10.71
C ARG A 20 17.71 2.01 11.02
N GLU A 21 16.88 1.77 10.01
CA GLU A 21 15.59 1.10 10.18
C GLU A 21 15.76 -0.35 10.67
N GLU A 22 16.73 -1.09 10.10
CA GLU A 22 17.10 -2.42 10.59
C GLU A 22 17.55 -2.39 12.06
N LEU A 23 18.34 -1.38 12.44
CA LEU A 23 18.81 -1.22 13.81
C LEU A 23 17.66 -0.91 14.77
N LEU A 24 16.73 -0.03 14.39
CA LEU A 24 15.52 0.27 15.18
C LEU A 24 14.67 -0.98 15.39
N PHE A 25 14.50 -1.79 14.35
CA PHE A 25 13.80 -3.07 14.48
C PHE A 25 14.52 -4.01 15.46
N SER A 26 15.84 -4.16 15.34
CA SER A 26 16.62 -5.00 16.27
C SER A 26 16.59 -4.46 17.70
N LEU A 27 16.55 -3.14 17.87
CA LEU A 27 16.45 -2.49 19.17
C LEU A 27 15.09 -2.76 19.80
N GLN A 28 14.00 -2.69 19.02
CA GLN A 28 12.67 -3.07 19.48
C GLN A 28 12.62 -4.53 19.91
N GLU A 29 13.22 -5.46 19.15
CA GLU A 29 13.30 -6.87 19.54
C GLU A 29 14.09 -7.08 20.85
N VAL A 30 15.17 -6.34 21.04
CA VAL A 30 16.03 -6.43 22.24
C VAL A 30 15.37 -5.78 23.45
N GLU A 31 14.67 -4.66 23.28
CA GLU A 31 13.85 -4.04 24.32
C GLU A 31 12.72 -4.96 24.77
N MET A 32 12.09 -5.70 23.86
CA MET A 32 11.11 -6.73 24.21
C MET A 32 11.71 -7.91 24.99
N ARG A 33 13.03 -8.11 24.95
CA ARG A 33 13.76 -9.16 25.68
C ARG A 33 14.39 -8.68 26.99
N ASP A 34 14.15 -7.41 27.40
CA ASP A 34 14.70 -6.78 28.62
C ASP A 34 16.24 -6.85 28.76
N ASP A 35 16.96 -6.97 27.63
CA ASP A 35 18.42 -7.06 27.63
C ASP A 35 19.08 -5.67 27.58
N LEU A 36 19.13 -5.02 28.74
CA LEU A 36 19.58 -3.63 28.94
C LEU A 36 20.98 -3.32 28.37
N ALA A 37 21.91 -4.28 28.42
CA ALA A 37 23.28 -4.07 27.94
C ALA A 37 23.32 -3.91 26.41
N ARG A 38 22.54 -4.71 25.69
CA ARG A 38 22.46 -4.63 24.23
C ARG A 38 21.68 -3.41 23.77
N VAL A 39 20.68 -2.97 24.53
CA VAL A 39 19.93 -1.73 24.25
C VAL A 39 20.86 -0.51 24.27
N THR A 40 21.76 -0.41 25.24
CA THR A 40 22.70 0.73 25.31
C THR A 40 23.68 0.75 24.14
N ASP A 41 24.19 -0.43 23.74
CA ASP A 41 25.12 -0.55 22.62
C ASP A 41 24.44 -0.21 21.29
N LEU A 42 23.22 -0.71 21.06
CA LEU A 42 22.44 -0.40 19.86
C LEU A 42 22.03 1.07 19.78
N LYS A 43 21.65 1.68 20.91
CA LYS A 43 21.35 3.13 20.98
C LYS A 43 22.58 3.98 20.66
N TYR A 44 23.77 3.56 21.08
CA TYR A 44 25.01 4.27 20.77
C TYR A 44 25.31 4.24 19.27
N VAL A 45 25.14 3.08 18.63
CA VAL A 45 25.35 2.91 17.18
C VAL A 45 24.32 3.71 16.38
N GLU A 46 23.05 3.70 16.80
CA GLU A 46 21.99 4.53 16.18
C GLU A 46 22.33 6.02 16.26
N ALA A 47 22.74 6.51 17.43
CA ALA A 47 23.14 7.91 17.60
C ALA A 47 24.36 8.30 16.74
N ALA A 48 25.27 7.35 16.46
CA ALA A 48 26.41 7.57 15.56
C ALA A 48 25.95 7.68 14.09
N ILE A 49 24.99 6.85 13.66
CA ILE A 49 24.40 6.89 12.31
C ILE A 49 23.60 8.19 12.13
N THR A 50 22.81 8.60 13.11
CA THR A 50 22.05 9.86 13.08
C THR A 50 22.95 11.09 12.91
N LYS A 51 24.15 11.09 13.53
CA LYS A 51 25.16 12.13 13.29
C LYS A 51 25.74 12.11 11.88
N LEU A 52 26.01 10.92 11.33
CA LEU A 52 26.49 10.75 9.96
C LEU A 52 25.44 11.20 8.94
N GLU A 53 24.17 10.86 9.16
CA GLU A 53 23.04 11.31 8.34
C GLU A 53 22.89 12.84 8.38
N ALA A 54 22.92 13.46 9.56
CA ALA A 54 22.83 14.92 9.69
C ALA A 54 23.97 15.64 8.95
N SER A 55 25.20 15.12 9.04
CA SER A 55 26.35 15.68 8.29
C SER A 55 26.25 15.48 6.77
N THR A 56 25.48 14.50 6.32
CA THR A 56 25.26 14.21 4.90
C THR A 56 24.08 15.03 4.34
N GLU A 57 23.05 15.30 5.17
CA GLU A 57 21.88 16.12 4.81
C GLU A 57 22.22 17.62 4.68
N GLU A 58 23.17 18.16 5.44
CA GLU A 58 23.61 19.57 5.33
C GLU A 58 24.17 19.95 3.95
N GLY A 59 24.65 18.97 3.16
CA GLY A 59 25.11 19.17 1.78
C GLY A 59 24.05 18.91 0.69
N ALA A 60 22.89 18.36 1.07
CA ALA A 60 21.90 17.81 0.15
C ALA A 60 20.49 18.33 0.49
N MET A 61 20.27 19.66 0.43
CA MET A 61 18.91 20.23 0.37
C MET A 61 18.26 19.98 -1.00
N LEU A 62 18.12 18.72 -1.37
CA LEU A 62 17.15 18.29 -2.36
C LEU A 62 16.19 17.38 -1.61
N THR A 63 15.03 17.92 -1.27
CA THR A 63 13.86 17.12 -0.94
C THR A 63 13.77 16.01 -1.98
N VAL A 64 13.90 14.76 -1.54
CA VAL A 64 13.49 13.57 -2.29
C VAL A 64 11.96 13.64 -2.37
N THR A 65 11.46 14.62 -3.11
CA THR A 65 10.08 14.68 -3.52
C THR A 65 9.98 13.64 -4.61
N ILE A 66 9.50 12.46 -4.23
CA ILE A 66 9.14 11.41 -5.18
C ILE A 66 8.18 12.06 -6.16
N ARG A 67 8.65 12.32 -7.37
CA ARG A 67 7.82 12.90 -8.41
C ARG A 67 6.85 11.83 -8.91
N PRO A 68 5.60 12.16 -9.25
CA PRO A 68 4.63 11.19 -9.78
C PRO A 68 5.19 10.34 -10.93
N GLU A 69 6.09 10.91 -11.74
CA GLU A 69 6.79 10.25 -12.84
C GLU A 69 7.70 9.11 -12.37
N GLN A 70 8.34 9.22 -11.20
CA GLN A 70 9.20 8.17 -10.63
C GLN A 70 8.40 7.01 -10.04
N ILE A 71 7.16 7.25 -9.58
CA ILE A 71 6.25 6.19 -9.10
C ILE A 71 5.71 5.37 -10.28
N ALA A 72 5.54 5.99 -11.46
CA ALA A 72 5.10 5.30 -12.66
C ALA A 72 6.10 4.25 -13.16
N GLU A 73 7.40 4.49 -12.95
CA GLU A 73 8.49 3.56 -13.34
C GLU A 73 8.53 2.30 -12.46
N ILE A 74 8.09 2.40 -11.20
CA ILE A 74 7.95 1.28 -10.25
C ILE A 74 6.58 0.57 -10.41
N GLY A 75 5.76 0.99 -11.38
CA GLY A 75 4.50 0.35 -11.75
C GLY A 75 3.29 0.69 -10.87
N ILE A 76 3.42 1.56 -9.87
CA ILE A 76 2.32 1.93 -8.95
C ILE A 76 1.83 3.35 -9.32
N SER A 77 1.07 3.48 -10.40
CA SER A 77 0.55 4.79 -10.82
C SER A 77 -0.57 5.28 -9.89
N MET A 78 -0.24 6.17 -8.93
CA MET A 78 -1.22 6.76 -8.00
C MET A 78 -2.32 7.57 -8.69
N THR A 79 -2.04 8.14 -9.86
CA THR A 79 -3.02 8.89 -10.67
C THR A 79 -3.98 7.98 -11.43
N ARG A 80 -3.58 6.75 -11.78
CA ARG A 80 -4.52 5.74 -12.28
C ARG A 80 -5.48 5.26 -11.20
N LEU A 81 -5.06 5.15 -9.94
CA LEU A 81 -5.91 4.59 -8.88
C LEU A 81 -7.19 5.41 -8.67
N GLY A 82 -7.10 6.73 -8.46
CA GLY A 82 -8.28 7.55 -8.10
C GLY A 82 -9.22 7.93 -9.26
N GLN A 83 -8.71 8.08 -10.49
CA GLN A 83 -9.56 8.35 -11.66
C GLN A 83 -10.23 7.08 -12.20
N ASN A 84 -9.49 5.96 -12.21
CA ASN A 84 -10.02 4.67 -12.70
C ASN A 84 -11.04 4.09 -11.71
N GLU A 85 -10.92 4.33 -10.40
CA GLU A 85 -11.94 3.91 -9.41
C GLU A 85 -13.33 4.48 -9.69
N LYS A 86 -13.45 5.78 -10.01
CA LYS A 86 -14.76 6.37 -10.35
C LYS A 86 -15.33 5.78 -11.65
N GLU A 87 -14.50 5.57 -12.66
CA GLU A 87 -14.92 4.94 -13.91
C GLU A 87 -15.32 3.47 -13.72
N ARG A 88 -14.63 2.74 -12.83
CA ARG A 88 -14.96 1.35 -12.42
C ARG A 88 -16.29 1.25 -11.67
N LEU A 89 -16.74 2.33 -11.03
CA LEU A 89 -18.03 2.37 -10.37
C LEU A 89 -19.18 2.68 -11.35
N ILE A 90 -18.91 3.44 -12.42
CA ILE A 90 -19.90 3.73 -13.47
C ILE A 90 -20.28 2.42 -14.18
N GLY A 91 -21.56 2.04 -14.12
CA GLY A 91 -22.07 0.81 -14.73
C GLY A 91 -21.65 -0.49 -14.01
N LEU A 92 -21.19 -0.41 -12.75
CA LEU A 92 -20.80 -1.58 -11.97
C LEU A 92 -21.96 -2.59 -11.83
N ALA A 93 -23.17 -2.10 -11.56
CA ALA A 93 -24.36 -2.94 -11.44
C ALA A 93 -24.63 -3.73 -12.72
N ASP A 94 -24.55 -3.11 -13.89
CA ASP A 94 -24.82 -3.77 -15.18
C ASP A 94 -23.78 -4.87 -15.46
N ARG A 95 -22.51 -4.62 -15.17
CA ARG A 95 -21.44 -5.62 -15.32
C ARG A 95 -21.60 -6.79 -14.36
N LEU A 96 -22.07 -6.55 -13.14
CA LEU A 96 -22.37 -7.62 -12.18
C LEU A 96 -23.57 -8.47 -12.62
N HIS A 97 -24.63 -7.85 -13.16
CA HIS A 97 -25.79 -8.57 -13.71
C HIS A 97 -25.45 -9.46 -14.91
N GLN A 98 -24.38 -9.16 -15.67
CA GLN A 98 -23.93 -10.03 -16.76
C GLN A 98 -23.40 -11.39 -16.27
N ARG A 99 -22.86 -11.45 -15.05
CA ARG A 99 -22.31 -12.69 -14.47
C ARG A 99 -23.25 -13.37 -13.47
N VAL A 100 -24.04 -12.60 -12.74
CA VAL A 100 -24.93 -13.13 -11.69
C VAL A 100 -26.37 -12.96 -12.12
N VAL A 101 -27.03 -14.08 -12.41
CA VAL A 101 -28.43 -14.11 -12.87
C VAL A 101 -29.37 -14.39 -11.69
N GLY A 102 -30.46 -13.62 -11.58
CA GLY A 102 -31.53 -13.86 -10.62
C GLY A 102 -31.26 -13.38 -9.20
N GLN A 103 -30.30 -12.48 -9.00
CA GLN A 103 -29.95 -11.87 -7.71
C GLN A 103 -29.96 -10.34 -7.79
N ASP A 104 -30.92 -9.76 -8.53
CA ASP A 104 -30.92 -8.33 -8.90
C ASP A 104 -30.86 -7.40 -7.68
N GLN A 105 -31.58 -7.76 -6.61
CA GLN A 105 -31.56 -6.98 -5.36
C GLN A 105 -30.19 -7.00 -4.68
N ALA A 106 -29.52 -8.16 -4.64
CA ALA A 106 -28.20 -8.27 -4.02
C ALA A 106 -27.14 -7.52 -4.85
N VAL A 107 -27.21 -7.62 -6.17
CA VAL A 107 -26.32 -6.91 -7.10
C VAL A 107 -26.46 -5.40 -6.95
N SER A 108 -27.70 -4.89 -6.90
CA SER A 108 -27.98 -3.45 -6.75
C SER A 108 -27.42 -2.88 -5.44
N VAL A 109 -27.69 -3.55 -4.32
CA VAL A 109 -27.20 -3.13 -2.98
C VAL A 109 -25.68 -3.13 -2.92
N VAL A 110 -25.04 -4.16 -3.47
CA VAL A 110 -23.58 -4.25 -3.50
C VAL A 110 -22.98 -3.12 -4.34
N ALA A 111 -23.55 -2.84 -5.51
CA ALA A 111 -23.07 -1.76 -6.38
C ALA A 111 -23.21 -0.37 -5.73
N GLU A 112 -24.32 -0.12 -5.03
CA GLU A 112 -24.57 1.14 -4.32
C GLU A 112 -23.58 1.33 -3.16
N VAL A 113 -23.39 0.30 -2.32
CA VAL A 113 -22.48 0.36 -1.17
C VAL A 113 -21.01 0.43 -1.60
N ALA A 114 -20.64 -0.22 -2.71
CA ALA A 114 -19.30 -0.11 -3.29
C ALA A 114 -19.01 1.31 -3.80
N GLY A 115 -20.02 2.02 -4.30
CA GLY A 115 -19.88 3.40 -4.77
C GLY A 115 -19.77 4.47 -3.67
N LEU A 116 -20.17 4.13 -2.44
CA LEU A 116 -20.18 5.05 -1.28
C LEU A 116 -18.94 4.93 -0.38
N GLY A 117 -18.01 4.02 -0.70
CA GLY A 117 -16.80 3.76 0.10
C GLY A 117 -15.92 5.00 0.23
N ARG A 118 -15.59 5.40 1.47
CA ARG A 118 -14.61 6.46 1.74
C ARG A 118 -13.19 5.89 1.62
N PRO A 119 -12.23 6.59 1.00
CA PRO A 119 -10.85 6.13 0.82
C PRO A 119 -10.06 5.79 2.11
N GLN A 120 -10.58 6.16 3.29
CA GLN A 120 -9.93 5.96 4.59
C GLN A 120 -10.61 4.94 5.51
N GLN A 121 -11.69 4.29 5.07
CA GLN A 121 -12.34 3.23 5.85
C GLN A 121 -12.12 1.89 5.15
N ALA A 122 -11.84 0.84 5.96
CA ALA A 122 -11.71 -0.52 5.48
C ALA A 122 -12.86 -0.84 4.52
N THR A 123 -12.49 -1.25 3.31
CA THR A 123 -13.35 -1.61 2.19
C THR A 123 -14.60 -2.37 2.68
N SER A 124 -15.78 -1.94 2.22
CA SER A 124 -17.10 -2.47 2.61
C SER A 124 -17.10 -4.00 2.77
N SER A 125 -17.45 -4.50 3.95
CA SER A 125 -17.54 -5.94 4.23
C SER A 125 -18.93 -6.48 3.88
N PHE A 126 -19.01 -7.52 3.06
CA PHE A 126 -20.28 -8.15 2.66
C PHE A 126 -20.39 -9.57 3.20
N LEU A 127 -21.58 -9.94 3.70
CA LEU A 127 -21.91 -11.31 4.10
C LEU A 127 -23.07 -11.83 3.23
N PHE A 128 -22.78 -12.82 2.38
CA PHE A 128 -23.78 -13.45 1.52
C PHE A 128 -24.30 -14.75 2.15
N LEU A 129 -25.57 -14.79 2.57
CA LEU A 129 -26.19 -15.95 3.23
C LEU A 129 -27.21 -16.66 2.32
N GLY A 130 -27.29 -17.99 2.41
CA GLY A 130 -28.31 -18.83 1.76
C GLY A 130 -27.76 -20.16 1.17
N PRO A 131 -28.56 -20.89 0.37
CA PRO A 131 -28.19 -22.22 -0.11
C PRO A 131 -26.99 -22.18 -1.07
N THR A 132 -26.27 -23.29 -1.17
CA THR A 132 -25.15 -23.44 -2.11
C THR A 132 -25.66 -23.46 -3.56
N GLY A 133 -24.82 -23.06 -4.52
CA GLY A 133 -25.17 -23.09 -5.95
C GLY A 133 -25.95 -21.89 -6.51
N VAL A 134 -26.35 -20.92 -5.67
CA VAL A 134 -27.10 -19.72 -6.11
C VAL A 134 -26.22 -18.53 -6.53
N GLY A 135 -24.90 -18.72 -6.65
CA GLY A 135 -24.00 -17.69 -7.17
C GLY A 135 -23.41 -16.70 -6.13
N LYS A 136 -23.47 -16.98 -4.83
CA LYS A 136 -22.91 -16.09 -3.78
C LYS A 136 -21.42 -15.83 -3.93
N THR A 137 -20.64 -16.89 -4.13
CA THR A 137 -19.20 -16.82 -4.36
C THR A 137 -18.89 -16.13 -5.69
N GLU A 138 -19.76 -16.32 -6.68
CA GLU A 138 -19.57 -15.73 -8.00
C GLU A 138 -19.84 -14.22 -7.99
N LEU A 139 -20.80 -13.76 -7.19
CA LEU A 139 -21.02 -12.34 -6.93
C LEU A 139 -19.81 -11.69 -6.25
N ALA A 140 -19.21 -12.37 -5.26
CA ALA A 140 -18.00 -11.88 -4.61
C ALA A 140 -16.81 -11.81 -5.57
N LYS A 141 -16.58 -12.86 -6.38
CA LYS A 141 -15.53 -12.88 -7.40
C LYS A 141 -15.73 -11.79 -8.46
N ALA A 142 -16.95 -11.66 -8.97
CA ALA A 142 -17.28 -10.64 -9.96
C ALA A 142 -17.06 -9.22 -9.39
N LEU A 143 -17.44 -8.98 -8.14
CA LEU A 143 -17.17 -7.70 -7.48
C LEU A 143 -15.68 -7.40 -7.37
N ILE A 144 -14.88 -8.33 -6.88
CA ILE A 144 -13.43 -8.14 -6.72
C ILE A 144 -12.75 -7.93 -8.08
N GLU A 145 -13.15 -8.70 -9.10
CA GLU A 145 -12.61 -8.54 -10.45
C GLU A 145 -12.93 -7.15 -11.04
N GLN A 146 -14.13 -6.61 -10.80
CA GLN A 146 -14.48 -5.27 -11.27
C GLN A 146 -13.77 -4.14 -10.50
N LEU A 147 -13.43 -4.37 -9.23
CA LEU A 147 -12.76 -3.36 -8.39
C LEU A 147 -11.23 -3.39 -8.55
N PHE A 148 -10.63 -4.57 -8.68
CA PHE A 148 -9.18 -4.79 -8.58
C PHE A 148 -8.54 -5.43 -9.82
N ASP A 149 -9.31 -5.68 -10.89
CA ASP A 149 -8.88 -6.42 -12.08
C ASP A 149 -8.28 -7.81 -11.78
N ASN A 150 -8.55 -8.35 -10.58
CA ASN A 150 -7.94 -9.58 -10.10
C ASN A 150 -8.90 -10.37 -9.21
N ALA A 151 -9.54 -11.39 -9.77
CA ALA A 151 -10.48 -12.26 -9.05
C ALA A 151 -9.84 -13.10 -7.91
N ASN A 152 -8.51 -13.22 -7.86
CA ASN A 152 -7.78 -14.00 -6.84
C ASN A 152 -7.50 -13.20 -5.56
N LEU A 153 -7.89 -11.92 -5.50
CA LEU A 153 -7.75 -11.09 -4.30
C LEU A 153 -8.80 -11.41 -3.22
N LEU A 154 -9.61 -12.45 -3.43
CA LEU A 154 -10.63 -12.90 -2.48
C LEU A 154 -9.94 -13.58 -1.29
N ILE A 155 -10.02 -12.94 -0.11
CA ILE A 155 -9.43 -13.39 1.16
C ILE A 155 -10.41 -14.33 1.88
#